data_AF-A0A934B4K8-F1
#
_entry.id   AF-A0A934B4K8-F1
#
_cell.length_a   1.000
_cell.length_b   1.000
_cell.length_c   1.000
_cell.angle_alpha   90.00
_cell.angle_beta   90.00
_cell.angle_gamma   90.00
#
_symmetry.space_group_name_H-M   'P 1'
#
loop_
_entity.id
_entity.type
_entity.pdbx_description
1 polymer ?
#
loop_
_entity_poly.entity_id
_entity_poly.type
_entity_poly.pdbx_seq_one_letter_code
_entity_poly.pdbx_strand_id
1 'polypeptide(L)'
;MRAVAYLQHPTLGPSLRACTQLVLDVNGRSAEEIFPYPDHLKFRSCMSLFLTVATDNTLFNDALLKYFDGKPDTLTLDLLARHNMPRC
;
A
#
# COMPACT_ATOMS: atom_id res chain seq x y z
N MET A 1 -2.11 -9.62 -11.71
CA MET A 1 -3.57 -9.37 -11.74
C MET A 1 -4.33 -9.54 -10.41
N ARG A 2 -3.81 -10.23 -9.38
CA ARG A 2 -4.57 -10.49 -8.13
C ARG A 2 -4.90 -9.24 -7.29
N ALA A 3 -4.03 -8.22 -7.25
CA ALA A 3 -4.26 -7.02 -6.45
C ALA A 3 -5.41 -6.14 -6.99
N VAL A 4 -5.56 -6.05 -8.31
CA VAL A 4 -6.69 -5.33 -8.95
C VAL A 4 -8.01 -6.03 -8.61
N ALA A 5 -8.06 -7.35 -8.70
CA ALA A 5 -9.24 -8.13 -8.31
C ALA A 5 -9.60 -7.95 -6.82
N TYR A 6 -8.59 -7.79 -5.96
CA TYR A 6 -8.80 -7.50 -4.54
C TYR A 6 -9.44 -6.12 -4.31
N LEU A 7 -8.98 -5.10 -5.03
CA LEU A 7 -9.57 -3.75 -4.98
C LEU A 7 -10.97 -3.69 -5.58
N GLN A 8 -11.22 -4.45 -6.65
CA GLN A 8 -12.52 -4.53 -7.31
C GLN A 8 -13.52 -5.38 -6.53
N HIS A 9 -13.07 -6.12 -5.51
CA HIS A 9 -13.96 -6.92 -4.69
C HIS A 9 -14.87 -6.00 -3.86
N PRO A 10 -16.20 -6.19 -3.91
CA PRO A 10 -17.17 -5.26 -3.30
C PRO A 10 -17.05 -5.15 -1.78
N THR A 11 -16.45 -6.13 -1.12
CA THR A 11 -16.17 -6.10 0.33
C THR A 11 -14.70 -5.84 0.68
N LEU A 12 -13.74 -6.39 -0.07
CA LEU A 12 -12.31 -6.30 0.31
C LEU A 12 -11.71 -4.94 -0.06
N GLY A 13 -12.10 -4.36 -1.19
CA GLY A 13 -11.64 -3.02 -1.59
C GLY A 13 -12.05 -1.94 -0.58
N PRO A 14 -13.33 -1.83 -0.22
CA PRO A 14 -13.78 -0.89 0.81
C PRO A 14 -13.16 -1.17 2.19
N SER A 15 -13.05 -2.43 2.59
CA SER A 15 -12.43 -2.78 3.88
C SER A 15 -10.96 -2.37 3.94
N LEU A 16 -10.19 -2.58 2.88
CA LEU A 16 -8.80 -2.15 2.79
C LEU A 16 -8.68 -0.63 2.92
N ARG A 17 -9.51 0.13 2.18
CA ARG A 17 -9.54 1.60 2.25
C ARG A 17 -9.91 2.09 3.63
N ALA A 18 -10.92 1.48 4.27
CA ALA A 18 -11.33 1.81 5.63
C ALA A 18 -10.19 1.57 6.62
N CYS A 19 -9.51 0.43 6.55
CA CYS A 19 -8.35 0.14 7.39
C CYS A 19 -7.22 1.17 7.19
N THR A 20 -6.88 1.50 5.95
CA THR A 20 -5.84 2.50 5.67
C THR A 20 -6.26 3.90 6.14
N GLN A 21 -7.55 4.25 6.02
CA GLN A 21 -8.09 5.50 6.55
C GLN A 21 -7.98 5.57 8.08
N LEU A 22 -8.30 4.49 8.79
CA LEU A 22 -8.13 4.42 10.25
C LEU A 22 -6.67 4.63 10.64
N VAL A 23 -5.74 3.99 9.92
CA VAL A 23 -4.30 4.20 10.13
C VAL A 23 -3.90 5.64 9.83
N LEU A 24 -4.45 6.28 8.80
CA LEU A 24 -4.23 7.69 8.52
C LEU A 24 -4.78 8.64 9.59
N ASP A 25 -5.88 8.25 10.25
CA ASP A 25 -6.49 9.04 11.32
C ASP A 25 -5.70 8.96 12.64
N VAL A 26 -4.89 7.90 12.83
CA VAL A 26 -3.98 7.81 13.98
C VAL A 26 -2.97 8.95 13.93
N ASN A 27 -3.05 9.86 14.90
CA ASN A 27 -2.14 11.00 15.05
C ASN A 27 -1.13 10.74 16.17
N GLY A 28 0.11 11.18 15.95
CA GLY A 28 1.18 11.10 16.95
C GLY A 28 1.77 9.71 17.16
N ARG A 29 1.52 8.74 16.27
CA ARG A 29 2.21 7.45 16.27
C ARG A 29 2.90 7.22 14.95
N SER A 30 4.09 6.63 15.00
CA SER A 30 4.85 6.21 13.82
C SER A 30 4.31 4.86 13.30
N ALA A 31 4.61 4.52 12.04
CA ALA A 31 4.20 3.23 11.49
C ALA A 31 4.78 2.05 12.27
N GLU A 32 5.96 2.21 12.88
CA GLU A 32 6.59 1.19 13.71
C GLU A 32 5.85 0.96 15.05
N GLU A 33 5.15 1.97 15.55
CA GLU A 33 4.34 1.88 16.77
C GLU A 33 2.96 1.26 16.51
N ILE A 34 2.45 1.41 15.29
CA ILE A 34 1.19 0.80 14.84
C ILE A 34 1.44 -0.63 14.37
N PHE A 35 2.52 -0.84 13.61
CA PHE A 35 2.94 -2.11 13.04
C PHE A 35 4.38 -2.41 13.51
N PRO A 36 4.55 -3.34 14.47
CA PRO A 36 5.88 -3.70 14.93
C PRO A 36 6.73 -4.24 13.78
N TYR A 37 8.06 -4.11 13.90
CA TYR A 37 8.97 -4.72 12.93
C TYR A 37 8.80 -6.25 12.90
N PRO A 38 8.76 -6.90 11.72
CA PRO A 38 8.92 -6.36 10.36
C PRO A 38 7.60 -6.07 9.62
N ASP A 39 6.46 -6.06 10.30
CA ASP A 39 5.15 -5.91 9.66
C ASP A 39 4.94 -4.52 9.03
N HIS A 40 5.58 -3.46 9.55
CA HIS A 40 5.56 -2.15 8.88
C HIS A 40 6.18 -2.19 7.47
N LEU A 41 7.18 -3.06 7.23
CA LEU A 41 7.77 -3.22 5.89
C LEU A 41 6.76 -3.86 4.92
N LYS A 42 5.99 -4.84 5.39
CA LYS A 42 4.89 -5.42 4.60
C LYS A 42 3.82 -4.39 4.32
N PHE A 43 3.50 -3.54 5.30
CA PHE A 43 2.55 -2.45 5.09
C PHE A 43 3.05 -1.48 4.00
N ARG A 44 4.32 -1.05 4.04
CA ARG A 44 4.93 -0.22 2.99
C ARG A 44 4.85 -0.88 1.61
N SER A 45 5.21 -2.17 1.53
CA SER A 45 5.13 -2.95 0.30
C SER A 45 3.70 -3.02 -0.25
N CYS A 46 2.72 -3.33 0.60
CA CYS A 46 1.30 -3.34 0.24
C CYS A 46 0.81 -1.98 -0.26
N MET A 47 1.09 -0.89 0.47
CA MET A 47 0.69 0.46 0.05
C MET A 47 1.31 0.82 -1.31
N SER A 48 2.57 0.44 -1.53
CA SER A 48 3.27 0.67 -2.81
C SER A 48 2.65 -0.15 -3.95
N LEU A 49 2.29 -1.40 -3.70
CA LEU A 49 1.58 -2.24 -4.66
C LEU A 49 0.23 -1.61 -5.04
N PHE A 50 -0.59 -1.26 -4.05
CA PHE A 50 -1.89 -0.66 -4.30
C PHE A 50 -1.80 0.74 -4.91
N LEU A 51 -0.76 1.51 -4.61
CA LEU A 51 -0.47 2.79 -5.28
C LEU A 51 -0.35 2.62 -6.81
N THR A 52 0.27 1.51 -7.26
CA THR A 52 0.47 1.23 -8.69
C THR A 52 -0.76 0.64 -9.39
N VAL A 53 -1.63 -0.08 -8.67
CA VAL A 53 -2.77 -0.80 -9.29
C VAL A 53 -4.12 -0.14 -9.07
N ALA A 54 -4.26 0.75 -8.08
CA ALA A 54 -5.50 1.45 -7.80
C ALA A 54 -5.69 2.64 -8.74
N THR A 55 -6.90 2.79 -9.27
CA THR A 55 -7.29 4.00 -10.02
C THR A 55 -7.37 5.22 -9.11
N ASP A 56 -7.91 5.03 -7.90
CA ASP A 56 -7.88 6.04 -6.83
C ASP A 56 -6.82 5.63 -5.82
N ASN A 57 -5.67 6.29 -5.88
CA ASN A 57 -4.47 5.95 -5.12
C ASN A 57 -4.06 7.04 -4.11
N THR A 58 -4.89 8.08 -3.96
CA THR A 58 -4.71 9.22 -3.05
C THR A 58 -4.47 8.73 -1.62
N LEU A 59 -5.34 7.83 -1.15
CA LEU A 59 -5.33 7.29 0.19
C LEU A 59 -4.07 6.44 0.48
N PHE A 60 -3.56 5.70 -0.51
CA PHE A 60 -2.31 4.94 -0.39
C PHE A 60 -1.09 5.85 -0.42
N ASN A 61 -1.13 6.91 -1.23
CA ASN A 61 -0.10 7.92 -1.29
C ASN A 61 0.02 8.70 0.02
N ASP A 62 -1.10 9.10 0.63
CA ASP A 62 -1.12 9.77 1.93
C ASP A 62 -0.55 8.88 3.03
N ALA A 63 -0.84 7.57 3.01
CA ALA A 63 -0.26 6.64 3.98
C ALA A 63 1.27 6.55 3.83
N LEU A 64 1.78 6.54 2.59
CA LEU A 64 3.23 6.58 2.34
C LEU A 64 3.84 7.92 2.74
N LEU A 65 3.16 9.05 2.50
CA LEU A 65 3.59 10.39 2.91
C LEU A 65 3.68 10.50 4.44
N LYS A 66 2.64 10.05 5.16
CA LYS A 66 2.57 10.13 6.61
C LYS A 66 3.61 9.26 7.31
N TYR A 67 3.85 8.05 6.81
CA TYR A 67 4.60 7.02 7.54
C TYR A 67 5.98 6.69 6.95
N PHE A 68 6.19 6.93 5.66
CA PHE A 68 7.41 6.56 4.94
C PHE A 68 7.99 7.73 4.13
N ASP A 69 7.67 8.98 4.51
CA ASP A 69 8.24 10.18 3.88
C ASP A 69 7.90 10.27 2.38
N GLY A 70 6.78 9.66 1.97
CA GLY A 70 6.34 9.57 0.58
C GLY A 70 7.13 8.55 -0.26
N LYS A 71 8.00 7.74 0.37
CA LYS A 71 8.89 6.83 -0.34
C LYS A 71 8.24 5.45 -0.49
N PRO A 72 7.78 5.08 -1.70
CA PRO A 72 7.33 3.73 -1.95
C PRO A 72 8.47 2.73 -1.75
N ASP A 73 8.13 1.46 -1.58
CA ASP A 73 9.07 0.38 -1.45
C ASP A 73 9.67 0.04 -2.83
N THR A 74 10.95 0.35 -3.02
CA THR A 74 11.64 0.17 -4.30
C THR A 74 11.76 -1.30 -4.70
N LEU A 75 11.90 -2.21 -3.73
CA LEU A 75 11.89 -3.66 -3.97
C LEU A 75 10.55 -4.12 -4.55
N THR A 76 9.44 -3.63 -4.00
CA THR A 76 8.10 -3.94 -4.50
C THR A 76 7.88 -3.37 -5.91
N LEU A 77 8.35 -2.15 -6.17
CA LEU A 77 8.29 -1.55 -7.51
C LEU A 77 9.14 -2.33 -8.51
N ASP A 78 10.33 -2.78 -8.14
CA ASP A 78 11.20 -3.61 -8.99
C ASP A 78 10.58 -4.98 -9.26
N LEU A 79 10.00 -5.63 -8.25
CA LEU A 79 9.27 -6.88 -8.41
C LEU A 79 8.04 -6.72 -9.31
N LEU A 80 7.32 -5.60 -9.18
CA LEU A 80 6.20 -5.28 -10.07
C LEU A 80 6.66 -5.04 -11.49
N ALA A 81 7.76 -4.31 -11.70
CA ALA A 81 8.35 -4.10 -13.01
C ALA A 81 8.77 -5.44 -13.66
N ARG A 82 9.37 -6.35 -12.88
CA ARG A 82 9.73 -7.70 -13.35
C ARG A 82 8.50 -8.55 -13.69
N HIS A 83 7.40 -8.42 -12.94
CA HIS A 83 6.17 -9.18 -13.18
C HIS A 83 5.26 -8.55 -14.26
N ASN A 84 5.39 -7.25 -14.53
CA ASN A 84 4.70 -6.54 -15.62
C ASN A 84 5.49 -6.51 -16.93
N MET A 85 6.71 -7.05 -16.96
CA MET A 85 7.46 -7.18 -18.21
C MET A 85 6.72 -8.20 -19.10
N PRO A 86 6.24 -7.82 -20.30
CA PRO A 86 5.83 -8.82 -21.28
C PRO A 86 7.07 -9.68 -21.55
N ARG A 87 7.00 -10.98 -21.24
CA ARG A 87 8.03 -11.92 -21.69
C ARG A 87 8.01 -11.85 -23.21
N CYS A 88 9.04 -11.22 -23.79
CA CYS A 88 9.31 -11.27 -25.22
C CYS A 88 9.45 -12.73 -25.67
#